data_AF-A0A9P7UDX3-F1
#
_entry.id   AF-A0A9P7UDX3-F1
#
_cell.length_a   1.000
_cell.length_b   1.000
_cell.length_c   1.000
_cell.angle_alpha   90.00
_cell.angle_beta   90.00
_cell.angle_gamma   90.00
#
_symmetry.space_group_name_H-M   'P 1'
#
loop_
_entity.id
_entity.type
_entity.pdbx_description
1 polymer ?
#
loop_
_entity_poly.entity_id
_entity_poly.type
_entity_poly.pdbx_seq_one_letter_code
_entity_poly.pdbx_strand_id
1 'polypeptide(L)'
;MGFSTVFTAAVLALRLFSADVLAAPAPAPAPQAATPDAAAGFWVASIERRGVSAFGDANYKIFRNVKDFGAKGDGSTDDTVAIQA
;
A
#
# COMPACT_ATOMS: atom_id res chain seq x y z
N MET A 1 -2.24 50.27 19.77
CA MET A 1 -2.37 49.03 20.59
C MET A 1 -3.77 48.42 20.60
N GLY A 2 -4.82 49.08 20.10
CA GLY A 2 -6.19 48.53 20.14
C GLY A 2 -6.53 47.48 19.07
N PHE A 3 -6.07 47.66 17.83
CA PHE A 3 -6.50 46.82 16.70
C PHE A 3 -5.97 45.38 16.75
N SER A 4 -4.72 45.20 17.19
CA SER A 4 -4.09 43.88 17.33
C SER A 4 -4.76 43.04 18.42
N THR A 5 -5.17 43.67 19.54
CA THR A 5 -5.87 43.01 20.63
C THR A 5 -7.28 42.56 20.21
N VAL A 6 -8.01 43.41 19.49
CA VAL A 6 -9.35 43.07 18.99
C VAL A 6 -9.28 41.96 17.93
N PHE A 7 -8.29 42.02 17.04
CA PHE A 7 -8.08 40.98 16.03
C PHE A 7 -7.70 39.63 16.65
N THR A 8 -6.80 39.63 17.63
CA THR A 8 -6.37 38.40 18.32
C THR A 8 -7.51 37.80 19.14
N ALA A 9 -8.31 38.62 19.81
CA ALA A 9 -9.51 38.17 20.53
C ALA A 9 -10.56 37.58 19.58
N ALA A 10 -10.76 38.18 18.40
CA ALA A 10 -11.70 37.68 17.40
C ALA A 10 -11.26 36.32 16.81
N VAL A 11 -9.98 36.15 16.52
CA VAL A 11 -9.44 34.85 16.04
C VAL A 11 -9.54 33.77 17.13
N LEU A 12 -9.29 34.12 18.39
CA LEU A 12 -9.41 33.18 19.51
C LEU A 12 -10.87 32.77 19.75
N ALA A 13 -11.82 33.71 19.64
CA ALA A 13 -13.25 33.43 19.72
C ALA A 13 -13.73 32.54 18.57
N LEU A 14 -13.20 32.72 17.35
CA LEU A 14 -13.57 31.90 16.20
C LEU A 14 -13.11 30.44 16.34
N ARG A 15 -12.01 30.17 17.08
CA ARG A 15 -11.57 28.81 17.40
C ARG A 15 -12.54 28.06 18.32
N LEU A 16 -13.35 28.76 19.12
CA LEU A 16 -14.37 28.13 19.98
C LEU A 16 -15.61 27.66 19.19
N PHE A 17 -15.77 28.11 17.93
CA PHE A 17 -16.84 27.69 17.02
C PHE A 17 -16.37 26.75 15.92
N SER A 18 -15.13 26.26 16.00
CA SER A 18 -14.67 25.19 15.11
C SER A 18 -15.32 23.89 15.58
N ALA A 19 -16.39 23.48 14.89
CA ALA A 19 -16.98 22.16 15.10
C ALA A 19 -15.87 21.11 14.97
N ASP A 20 -15.82 20.14 15.89
CA ASP A 20 -15.03 18.94 15.71
C ASP A 20 -15.40 18.36 14.35
N VAL A 21 -14.46 18.43 13.40
CA VAL A 21 -14.57 17.66 12.17
C VAL A 21 -14.52 16.22 12.63
N LEU A 22 -15.69 15.65 12.85
CA LEU A 22 -15.86 14.23 13.07
C LEU A 22 -15.48 13.58 11.75
N ALA A 23 -14.19 13.31 11.59
CA ALA A 23 -13.71 12.41 10.55
C ALA A 23 -14.46 11.11 10.77
N ALA A 24 -15.44 10.83 9.92
CA ALA A 24 -16.14 9.56 9.94
C ALA A 24 -15.07 8.46 9.89
N PRO A 25 -15.15 7.43 10.75
CA PRO A 25 -14.19 6.34 10.70
C PRO A 25 -14.20 5.79 9.28
N ALA A 26 -13.03 5.77 8.65
CA ALA A 26 -12.89 5.12 7.36
C ALA A 26 -13.43 3.69 7.51
N PRO A 27 -14.30 3.20 6.60
CA PRO A 27 -14.80 1.84 6.69
C PRO A 27 -13.60 0.89 6.74
N ALA A 28 -13.66 -0.10 7.64
CA ALA A 28 -12.69 -1.19 7.65
C ALA A 28 -12.57 -1.76 6.22
N PRO A 29 -11.36 -2.13 5.76
CA PRO A 29 -11.20 -2.70 4.43
C PRO A 29 -12.21 -3.83 4.23
N ALA A 30 -13.07 -3.69 3.23
CA ALA A 30 -13.99 -4.76 2.89
C ALA A 30 -13.18 -6.00 2.52
N PRO A 31 -13.60 -7.22 2.88
CA PRO A 31 -12.96 -8.43 2.41
C PRO A 31 -12.98 -8.42 0.87
N GLN A 32 -11.81 -8.17 0.28
CA GLN A 32 -11.66 -8.19 -1.17
C GLN A 32 -11.87 -9.64 -1.60
N ALA A 33 -12.90 -9.90 -2.42
CA ALA A 33 -13.08 -11.20 -3.03
C ALA A 33 -11.79 -11.58 -3.74
N ALA A 34 -11.30 -12.82 -3.53
CA ALA A 34 -10.08 -13.30 -4.17
C ALA A 34 -10.25 -13.13 -5.69
N THR A 35 -9.55 -12.15 -6.25
CA THR A 35 -9.47 -11.97 -7.70
C THR A 35 -8.87 -13.27 -8.24
N PRO A 36 -9.44 -13.90 -9.29
CA PRO A 36 -8.79 -15.02 -9.95
C PRO A 36 -7.34 -14.60 -10.21
N ASP A 37 -6.38 -15.45 -9.84
CA ASP A 37 -4.97 -15.10 -9.94
C ASP A 37 -4.69 -14.60 -11.36
N ALA A 38 -4.56 -13.28 -11.53
CA ALA A 38 -4.41 -12.69 -12.86
C ALA A 38 -3.15 -13.23 -13.54
N ALA A 39 -2.19 -13.72 -12.73
CA ALA A 39 -1.03 -14.46 -13.18
C ALA A 39 -1.39 -15.82 -13.81
N ALA A 40 -2.37 -16.55 -13.31
CA ALA A 40 -2.76 -17.87 -13.83
C ALA A 40 -3.22 -17.82 -15.31
N GLY A 41 -3.66 -16.65 -15.79
CA GLY A 41 -4.00 -16.45 -17.20
C GLY A 41 -2.82 -16.18 -18.12
N PHE A 42 -1.69 -15.69 -17.62
CA PHE A 42 -0.53 -15.34 -18.44
C PHE A 42 0.51 -16.47 -18.45
N TRP A 43 0.93 -16.91 -19.64
CA TRP A 43 1.81 -18.07 -19.81
C TRP A 43 3.14 -17.97 -19.04
N VAL A 44 3.66 -16.75 -18.82
CA VAL A 44 4.89 -16.55 -18.05
C VAL A 44 4.71 -16.98 -16.61
N ALA A 45 3.52 -17.02 -16.02
CA ALA A 45 3.34 -17.47 -14.65
C ALA A 45 3.45 -18.99 -14.49
N SER A 46 3.08 -19.77 -15.51
CA SER A 46 2.96 -21.23 -15.44
C SER A 46 4.04 -21.99 -16.23
N ILE A 47 4.77 -21.34 -17.14
CA ILE A 47 5.84 -21.98 -17.88
C ILE A 47 6.95 -22.51 -16.94
N GLU A 48 7.49 -23.68 -17.28
CA GLU A 48 8.56 -24.32 -16.54
C GLU A 48 9.83 -23.43 -16.47
N ARG A 49 10.40 -23.27 -15.28
CA ARG A 49 11.58 -22.43 -15.05
C ARG A 49 12.86 -23.19 -15.36
N ARG A 50 13.31 -23.09 -16.61
CA ARG A 50 14.54 -23.73 -17.10
C ARG A 50 15.74 -22.80 -17.24
N GLY A 51 15.57 -21.50 -16.96
CA GLY A 51 16.65 -20.52 -17.07
C GLY A 51 17.73 -20.74 -16.00
N VAL A 52 18.99 -20.73 -16.42
CA VAL A 52 20.18 -20.81 -15.55
C VAL A 52 21.16 -19.70 -15.88
N SER A 53 21.92 -19.22 -14.89
CA SER A 53 22.93 -18.18 -15.10
C SER A 53 24.16 -18.79 -15.76
N ALA A 54 24.52 -18.32 -16.95
CA ALA A 54 25.63 -18.90 -17.72
C ALA A 54 27.01 -18.75 -17.05
N PHE A 55 27.18 -17.70 -16.25
CA PHE A 55 28.46 -17.36 -15.60
C PHE A 55 28.32 -17.03 -14.11
N GLY A 56 27.15 -17.27 -13.52
CA GLY A 56 26.87 -16.96 -12.11
C GLY A 56 26.68 -18.22 -11.27
N ASP A 57 26.15 -18.03 -10.06
CA ASP A 57 25.78 -19.14 -9.18
C ASP A 57 24.73 -20.03 -9.85
N ALA A 58 24.96 -21.35 -9.81
CA ALA A 58 24.05 -22.36 -10.36
C ALA A 58 22.67 -22.36 -9.65
N ASN A 59 22.62 -21.90 -8.40
CA ASN A 59 21.41 -21.80 -7.60
C ASN A 59 20.70 -20.45 -7.75
N TYR A 60 21.22 -19.53 -8.57
CA TYR A 60 20.62 -18.22 -8.76
C TYR A 60 19.23 -18.33 -9.39
N LYS A 61 18.22 -17.88 -8.66
CA LYS A 61 16.82 -17.86 -9.12
C LYS A 61 16.61 -16.69 -10.10
N ILE A 62 16.60 -16.99 -11.40
CA ILE A 62 16.36 -15.99 -12.44
C ILE A 62 14.93 -15.43 -12.38
N PHE A 63 13.95 -16.32 -12.26
CA PHE A 63 12.55 -15.95 -12.12
C PHE A 63 12.15 -15.90 -10.65
N ARG A 64 11.46 -14.83 -10.24
CA ARG A 64 10.93 -14.62 -8.89
C ARG A 64 9.46 -14.22 -8.98
N ASN A 65 8.59 -14.99 -8.34
CA ASN A 65 7.21 -14.59 -8.12
C ASN A 65 7.12 -13.97 -6.73
N VAL A 66 6.73 -12.70 -6.63
CA VAL A 66 6.65 -11.97 -5.35
C VAL A 66 5.75 -12.65 -4.31
N LYS A 67 4.78 -13.47 -4.74
CA LYS A 67 3.95 -14.28 -3.84
C LYS A 67 4.76 -15.36 -3.11
N ASP A 68 5.82 -15.88 -3.70
CA ASP A 68 6.75 -16.81 -3.05
C ASP A 68 7.57 -16.13 -1.94
N PHE A 69 7.64 -14.79 -1.96
CA PHE A 69 8.33 -13.94 -1.00
C PHE A 69 7.38 -13.26 0.00
N GLY A 70 6.10 -13.65 0.01
CA GLY A 70 5.12 -13.20 1.01
C GLY A 70 4.17 -12.09 0.57
N ALA A 71 4.21 -11.66 -0.69
CA ALA A 71 3.25 -10.69 -1.21
C ALA A 71 1.84 -11.30 -1.24
N LYS A 72 0.84 -10.59 -0.70
CA LYS A 72 -0.55 -11.06 -0.71
C LYS A 72 -1.31 -10.65 -1.96
N GLY A 73 -1.10 -9.41 -2.43
CA GLY A 73 -1.84 -8.86 -3.58
C GLY A 73 -3.34 -8.68 -3.32
N ASP A 74 -3.73 -8.50 -2.06
CA ASP A 74 -5.13 -8.28 -1.63
C ASP A 74 -5.57 -6.80 -1.72
N GLY A 75 -4.63 -5.90 -2.03
CA GLY A 75 -4.86 -4.45 -2.11
C GLY A 75 -4.92 -3.74 -0.75
N SER A 76 -4.69 -4.46 0.35
CA SER A 76 -4.71 -3.90 1.72
C SER A 76 -3.42 -4.18 2.50
N THR A 77 -2.77 -5.32 2.27
CA THR A 77 -1.49 -5.66 2.87
C THR A 77 -0.37 -4.84 2.22
N ASP A 78 0.53 -4.30 3.03
CA ASP A 78 1.77 -3.69 2.53
C ASP A 78 2.75 -4.79 2.08
N ASP A 79 2.88 -4.95 0.76
CA ASP A 79 3.75 -5.94 0.12
C ASP A 79 5.15 -5.38 -0.24
N THR A 80 5.52 -4.18 0.23
CA THR A 80 6.78 -3.51 -0.17
C THR A 80 8.02 -4.36 0.12
N VAL A 81 8.07 -4.98 1.29
CA VAL A 81 9.20 -5.84 1.69
C VAL A 81 9.27 -7.11 0.84
N ALA A 82 8.13 -7.72 0.53
CA ALA A 82 8.07 -8.93 -0.30
C ALA A 82 8.49 -8.66 -1.76
N ILE A 83 8.20 -7.46 -2.28
CA ILE A 83 8.61 -7.04 -3.62
C ILE A 83 10.10 -6.69 -3.69
N GLN A 84 10.69 -6.20 -2.59
CA GLN A 84 12.11 -5.85 -2.52
C GLN A 84 13.04 -7.06 -2.33
N ALA A 85 12.50 -8.19 -1.84
CA ALA A 85 13.25 -9.38 -1.44
C ALA A 85 14.02 -10.09 -2.58
#